data_AF-A0AAV3RJ61-F1
#
_entry.id   AF-A0AAV3RJ61-F1
#
_cell.length_a   1.000
_cell.length_b   1.000
_cell.length_c   1.000
_cell.angle_alpha   90.00
_cell.angle_beta   90.00
_cell.angle_gamma   90.00
#
_symmetry.space_group_name_H-M   'P 1'
#
loop_
_entity.id
_entity.type
_entity.pdbx_description
1 polymer ?
#
loop_
_entity_poly.entity_id
_entity_poly.type
_entity_poly.pdbx_seq_one_letter_code
_entity_poly.pdbx_strand_id
1 'polypeptide(L)'
;MYLTQTKYIIDIIKNLKLENYTTVATPLQVDWQAYDPNSSLMEDPSQYWRLVGRLLYLDFTRSDLTHAVHHFSEFMQQPTNNHWHAALYIVKYLRGTTSHRLFYSNHSDLILEAYCDADWARFVKELKYADSHEWVKIDGNSATVGVTDHAQSHLGDVVYVELPEVGASVTQGAAFGAVESVKATSDINSPVSGKVTEVNEELSNSPALMNSSPYGDGWIMKVEMSSADDAKHLMDGDRYSKFCEEEDANH
;
A
#
# COMPACT_ATOMS: atom_id res chain seq x y z
N MET A 1 12.56 14.05 27.69
CA MET A 1 13.23 14.95 26.73
C MET A 1 12.19 15.76 25.96
N TYR A 2 12.45 17.04 25.65
CA TYR A 2 11.58 17.84 24.78
C TYR A 2 12.27 18.09 23.44
N LEU A 3 11.59 17.85 22.32
CA LEU A 3 12.04 18.25 20.98
C LEU A 3 11.21 19.45 20.53
N THR A 4 11.90 20.51 20.11
CA THR A 4 11.26 21.74 19.66
C THR A 4 12.12 22.48 18.65
N GLN A 5 11.47 23.17 17.71
CA GLN A 5 12.09 24.05 16.72
C GLN A 5 11.47 25.46 16.78
N THR A 6 11.03 25.94 17.95
CA THR A 6 10.35 27.25 18.12
C THR A 6 11.11 28.42 17.46
N LYS A 7 12.44 28.50 17.62
CA LYS A 7 13.25 29.56 16.97
C LYS A 7 13.14 29.51 15.46
N TYR A 8 13.20 28.31 14.88
CA TYR A 8 13.09 28.12 13.43
C TYR A 8 11.70 28.50 12.90
N ILE A 9 10.64 28.18 13.64
CA ILE A 9 9.27 28.61 13.33
C ILE A 9 9.17 30.14 13.33
N ILE A 10 9.71 30.80 14.36
CA ILE A 10 9.73 32.27 14.45
C ILE A 10 10.48 32.87 13.25
N ASP A 11 11.61 32.27 12.85
CA ASP A 11 12.37 32.72 11.68
C ASP A 11 11.61 32.49 10.36
N ILE A 12 10.77 31.45 10.24
CA ILE A 12 9.86 31.28 9.09
C ILE A 12 8.87 32.43 9.04
N ILE A 13 8.19 32.70 10.16
CA ILE A 13 7.15 33.74 10.25
C ILE A 13 7.72 35.12 9.91
N LYS A 14 8.90 35.46 10.45
CA LYS A 14 9.59 36.73 10.17
C LYS A 14 10.00 36.87 8.71
N ASN A 15 10.58 35.82 8.13
CA ASN A 15 11.01 35.85 6.72
C ASN A 15 9.84 36.09 5.77
N LEU A 16 8.65 35.61 6.12
CA LEU A 16 7.42 35.79 5.34
C LEU A 16 6.60 37.02 5.74
N LYS A 17 7.05 37.79 6.74
CA LYS A 17 6.37 38.99 7.27
C LYS A 17 4.94 38.72 7.77
N LEU A 18 4.73 37.57 8.42
CA LEU A 18 3.41 37.11 8.88
C LEU A 18 3.18 37.31 10.39
N GLU A 19 4.02 38.08 11.09
CA GLU A 19 3.97 38.25 12.55
C GLU A 19 2.63 38.79 13.06
N ASN A 20 1.96 39.62 12.25
CA ASN A 20 0.71 40.30 12.60
C ASN A 20 -0.54 39.67 11.96
N TYR A 21 -0.41 38.59 11.18
CA TYR A 21 -1.53 37.94 10.52
C TYR A 21 -2.32 37.03 11.45
N THR A 22 -3.64 36.95 11.30
CA THR A 22 -4.51 36.08 12.12
C THR A 22 -4.03 34.63 12.15
N THR A 23 -4.07 34.01 13.32
CA THR A 23 -3.79 32.58 13.50
C THR A 23 -4.99 31.74 13.06
N VAL A 24 -4.75 30.48 12.75
CA VAL A 24 -5.78 29.49 12.41
C VAL A 24 -5.60 28.24 13.27
N ALA A 25 -6.68 27.47 13.44
CA ALA A 25 -6.72 26.35 14.39
C ALA A 25 -6.21 25.02 13.80
N THR A 26 -6.19 24.89 12.47
CA THR A 26 -5.78 23.68 11.75
C THR A 26 -4.67 24.00 10.75
N PRO A 27 -3.79 23.03 10.44
CA PRO A 27 -2.71 23.22 9.46
C PRO A 27 -3.23 23.22 8.00
N LEU A 28 -4.40 22.63 7.75
CA LEU A 28 -5.06 22.60 6.45
C LEU A 28 -6.51 23.11 6.61
N GLN A 29 -7.00 23.86 5.64
CA GLN A 29 -8.39 24.30 5.61
C GLN A 29 -9.30 23.14 5.16
N VAL A 30 -10.43 22.95 5.85
CA VAL A 30 -11.33 21.79 5.69
C VAL A 30 -11.86 21.65 4.25
N ASP A 31 -12.22 22.76 3.62
CA ASP A 31 -12.79 22.80 2.26
C ASP A 31 -11.74 23.17 1.20
N TRP A 32 -10.46 23.03 1.50
CA TRP A 32 -9.42 23.36 0.54
C TRP A 32 -9.37 22.33 -0.58
N GLN A 33 -9.35 22.81 -1.82
CA GLN A 33 -9.23 21.96 -3.02
C GLN A 33 -7.87 22.17 -3.66
N ALA A 34 -7.19 21.07 -3.98
CA ALA A 34 -5.92 21.10 -4.69
C ALA A 34 -6.04 21.73 -6.07
N TYR A 35 -7.06 21.30 -6.83
CA TYR A 35 -7.36 21.87 -8.13
C TYR A 35 -8.34 23.04 -8.00
N ASP A 36 -7.87 24.23 -8.34
CA ASP A 36 -8.73 25.41 -8.57
C ASP A 36 -8.56 25.85 -10.03
N PRO A 37 -9.59 25.71 -10.89
CA PRO A 37 -9.50 26.08 -12.29
C PRO A 37 -9.25 27.57 -12.52
N ASN A 38 -9.46 28.42 -11.51
CA ASN A 38 -9.22 29.86 -11.59
C ASN A 38 -7.81 30.26 -11.10
N SER A 39 -7.05 29.33 -10.53
CA SER A 39 -5.73 29.61 -9.97
C SER A 39 -4.64 29.50 -11.03
N SER A 40 -3.95 30.61 -11.29
CA SER A 40 -2.79 30.63 -12.18
C SER A 40 -1.54 30.00 -11.55
N LEU A 41 -0.62 29.53 -12.40
CA LEU A 41 0.73 29.13 -11.99
C LEU A 41 1.47 30.29 -11.32
N MET A 42 2.34 29.96 -10.38
CA MET A 42 3.17 30.97 -9.72
C MET A 42 4.23 31.52 -10.68
N GLU A 43 4.42 32.84 -10.66
CA GLU A 43 5.49 33.51 -11.40
C GLU A 43 6.89 33.11 -10.89
N ASP A 44 7.03 32.94 -9.57
CA ASP A 44 8.27 32.50 -8.91
C ASP A 44 8.02 31.27 -8.01
N PRO A 45 8.12 30.05 -8.58
CA PRO A 45 8.01 28.80 -7.83
C PRO A 45 9.06 28.64 -6.71
N SER A 46 10.18 29.37 -6.77
CA SER A 46 11.28 29.24 -5.80
C SER A 46 10.85 29.52 -4.37
N GLN A 47 9.90 30.46 -4.20
CA GLN A 47 9.35 30.79 -2.89
C GLN A 47 8.52 29.65 -2.31
N TYR A 48 7.76 28.97 -3.15
CA TYR A 48 6.99 27.79 -2.77
C TYR A 48 7.93 26.66 -2.34
N TRP A 49 8.92 26.30 -3.16
CA TRP A 49 9.89 25.24 -2.86
C TRP A 49 10.63 25.50 -1.55
N ARG A 50 11.07 26.74 -1.35
CA ARG A 50 11.74 27.15 -0.11
C ARG A 50 10.82 27.01 1.09
N LEU A 51 9.56 27.40 0.99
CA LEU A 51 8.63 27.28 2.12
C LEU A 51 8.33 25.81 2.41
N VAL A 52 7.90 25.04 1.41
CA VAL A 52 7.56 23.61 1.58
C VAL A 52 8.76 22.83 2.12
N GLY A 53 9.98 23.07 1.62
CA GLY A 53 11.19 22.44 2.17
C GLY A 53 11.44 22.76 3.64
N ARG A 54 11.20 24.01 4.08
CA ARG A 54 11.30 24.39 5.50
C ARG A 54 10.21 23.73 6.35
N LEU A 55 9.01 23.55 5.79
CA LEU A 55 7.91 22.86 6.46
C LEU A 55 8.17 21.35 6.59
N LEU A 56 8.74 20.71 5.56
CA LEU A 56 9.18 19.31 5.62
C LEU A 56 10.24 19.09 6.71
N TYR A 57 11.17 20.04 6.86
CA TYR A 57 12.14 19.99 7.94
C TYR A 57 11.52 20.16 9.34
N LEU A 58 10.41 20.90 9.46
CA LEU A 58 9.69 21.02 10.72
C LEU A 58 8.95 19.75 11.12
N ASP A 59 8.55 18.93 10.14
CA ASP A 59 7.72 17.74 10.35
C ASP A 59 8.31 16.77 11.38
N PHE A 60 9.65 16.65 11.42
CA PHE A 60 10.37 15.86 12.43
C PHE A 60 10.06 16.23 13.89
N THR A 61 9.65 17.48 14.17
CA THR A 61 9.26 17.92 15.52
C THR A 61 7.81 18.40 15.61
N ARG A 62 7.09 18.36 14.48
CA ARG A 62 5.73 18.87 14.29
C ARG A 62 4.94 17.92 13.39
N SER A 63 4.78 16.69 13.85
CA SER A 63 4.02 15.64 13.14
C SER A 63 2.54 15.99 12.93
N ASP A 64 2.02 16.98 13.64
CA ASP A 64 0.71 17.55 13.39
C ASP A 64 0.61 18.26 12.02
N LEU A 65 1.75 18.56 11.38
CA LEU A 65 1.80 19.13 10.03
C LEU A 65 1.91 18.07 8.93
N THR A 66 2.25 16.82 9.27
CA THR A 66 2.70 15.78 8.33
C THR A 66 1.78 15.66 7.12
N HIS A 67 0.48 15.47 7.36
CA HIS A 67 -0.50 15.32 6.30
C HIS A 67 -0.54 16.53 5.35
N ALA A 68 -0.63 17.75 5.91
CA ALA A 68 -0.74 18.97 5.11
C ALA A 68 0.54 19.24 4.29
N VAL A 69 1.71 19.04 4.90
CA VAL A 69 3.00 19.34 4.26
C VAL A 69 3.33 18.32 3.17
N HIS A 70 3.07 17.03 3.39
CA HIS A 70 3.27 16.00 2.38
C HIS A 70 2.35 16.23 1.18
N HIS A 71 1.07 16.55 1.41
CA HIS A 71 0.15 16.88 0.34
C HIS A 71 0.63 18.07 -0.50
N PHE A 72 1.16 19.13 0.13
CA PHE A 72 1.73 20.26 -0.62
C PHE A 72 3.03 19.94 -1.35
N SER A 73 3.80 18.95 -0.90
CA SER A 73 5.03 18.53 -1.58
C SER A 73 4.76 17.90 -2.96
N GLU A 74 3.56 17.39 -3.20
CA GLU A 74 3.14 16.81 -4.49
C GLU A 74 3.14 17.88 -5.61
N PHE A 75 2.90 19.15 -5.27
CA PHE A 75 2.78 20.24 -6.24
C PHE A 75 4.09 20.98 -6.52
N MET A 76 5.25 20.42 -6.15
CA MET A 76 6.55 21.07 -6.35
C MET A 76 6.87 21.32 -7.84
N GLN A 77 6.38 20.48 -8.76
CA GLN A 77 6.69 20.65 -10.19
C GLN A 77 5.93 21.81 -10.84
N GLN A 78 4.66 22.03 -10.46
CA GLN A 78 3.79 23.06 -11.04
C GLN A 78 2.94 23.74 -9.96
N PRO A 79 3.56 24.55 -9.07
CA PRO A 79 2.82 25.20 -8.01
C PRO A 79 1.95 26.35 -8.55
N THR A 80 0.73 26.43 -8.05
CA THR A 80 -0.23 27.50 -8.37
C THR A 80 -0.33 28.50 -7.23
N ASN A 81 -0.92 29.67 -7.49
CA ASN A 81 -1.18 30.66 -6.45
C ASN A 81 -2.06 30.09 -5.32
N ASN A 82 -3.02 29.20 -5.62
CA ASN A 82 -3.80 28.49 -4.61
C ASN A 82 -2.90 27.67 -3.67
N HIS A 83 -1.96 26.90 -4.21
CA HIS A 83 -1.01 26.13 -3.40
C HIS A 83 -0.16 27.03 -2.51
N TRP A 84 0.28 28.19 -3.01
CA TRP A 84 1.01 29.18 -2.23
C TRP A 84 0.20 29.71 -1.04
N HIS A 85 -1.06 30.11 -1.27
CA HIS A 85 -1.92 30.59 -0.20
C HIS A 85 -2.17 29.51 0.86
N ALA A 86 -2.28 28.25 0.43
CA ALA A 86 -2.44 27.10 1.32
C ALA A 86 -1.16 26.82 2.14
N ALA A 87 0.02 26.93 1.53
CA ALA A 87 1.30 26.84 2.25
C ALA A 87 1.48 27.97 3.28
N LEU A 88 1.05 29.20 2.95
CA LEU A 88 1.02 30.31 3.91
C LEU A 88 0.00 30.09 5.03
N TYR A 89 -1.09 29.34 4.78
CA TYR A 89 -2.07 28.96 5.79
C TYR A 89 -1.43 28.10 6.89
N ILE A 90 -0.55 27.16 6.55
CA ILE A 90 0.25 26.41 7.54
C ILE A 90 1.06 27.37 8.42
N VAL A 91 1.64 28.43 7.85
CA VAL A 91 2.45 29.38 8.63
C VAL A 91 1.57 30.17 9.61
N LYS A 92 0.32 30.47 9.26
CA LYS A 92 -0.67 31.06 10.20
C LYS A 92 -1.02 30.11 11.34
N TYR A 93 -1.10 28.81 11.07
CA TYR A 93 -1.28 27.78 12.10
C TYR A 93 -0.05 27.69 13.02
N LEU A 94 1.15 27.66 12.43
CA LEU A 94 2.42 27.66 13.15
C LEU A 94 2.56 28.86 14.10
N ARG A 95 2.08 30.05 13.69
CA ARG A 95 2.04 31.25 14.55
C ARG A 95 1.24 31.02 15.84
N GLY A 96 0.09 30.34 15.74
CA GLY A 96 -0.74 30.00 16.90
C GLY A 96 -0.16 28.87 17.76
N THR A 97 0.75 28.08 17.21
CA THR A 97 1.28 26.85 17.80
C THR A 97 2.79 26.87 18.02
N THR A 98 3.41 28.05 18.10
CA THR A 98 4.88 28.20 18.24
C THR A 98 5.47 27.52 19.48
N SER A 99 4.67 27.36 20.53
CA SER A 99 5.04 26.70 21.80
C SER A 99 4.87 25.17 21.78
N HIS A 100 4.28 24.60 20.73
CA HIS A 100 4.08 23.16 20.62
C HIS A 100 5.44 22.45 20.51
N ARG A 101 5.53 21.32 21.19
CA ARG A 101 6.77 20.53 21.33
C ARG A 101 6.41 19.07 21.56
N LEU A 102 7.24 18.17 21.05
CA LEU A 102 7.13 16.75 21.38
C LEU A 102 7.78 16.50 22.75
N PHE A 103 7.08 15.79 23.61
CA PHE A 103 7.58 15.38 24.92
C PHE A 103 7.76 13.86 24.95
N TYR A 104 8.99 13.43 25.18
CA TYR A 104 9.34 12.04 25.43
C TYR A 104 9.53 11.85 26.94
N SER A 105 8.68 11.05 27.58
CA SER A 105 8.88 10.66 28.98
C SER A 105 9.93 9.55 29.11
N ASN A 106 10.68 9.54 30.21
CA ASN A 106 11.63 8.46 30.53
C ASN A 106 10.95 7.24 31.20
N HIS A 107 9.63 7.29 31.35
CA HIS A 107 8.78 6.17 31.72
C HIS A 107 7.86 5.90 30.53
N SER A 108 7.81 4.64 30.12
CA SER A 108 6.97 4.17 29.02
C SER A 108 5.89 3.25 29.60
N ASP A 109 4.70 3.79 29.82
CA ASP A 109 3.48 2.98 29.98
C ASP A 109 2.89 2.58 28.62
N LEU A 110 3.59 2.92 27.53
CA LEU A 110 3.23 2.53 26.17
C LEU A 110 3.47 1.03 26.01
N ILE A 111 2.41 0.25 26.24
CA ILE A 111 2.19 -0.96 25.45
C ILE A 111 1.91 -0.45 24.03
N LEU A 112 2.90 -0.59 23.14
CA LEU A 112 2.73 -0.25 21.74
C LEU A 112 1.85 -1.31 21.08
N GLU A 113 0.53 -1.12 21.14
CA GLU A 113 -0.38 -1.78 20.21
C GLU A 113 -0.49 -0.91 18.96
N ALA A 114 0.37 -1.20 17.99
CA ALA A 114 0.30 -0.60 16.67
C ALA A 114 -0.66 -1.42 15.82
N TYR A 115 -1.74 -0.79 15.36
CA TYR A 115 -2.56 -1.31 14.27
C TYR A 115 -2.11 -0.59 13.01
N CYS A 116 -1.53 -1.35 12.09
CA CYS A 116 -1.20 -0.87 10.76
C CYS A 116 -2.42 -1.09 9.88
N ASP A 117 -2.92 -0.04 9.25
CA ASP A 117 -3.86 -0.13 8.13
C ASP A 117 -3.15 -0.53 6.82
N ALA A 118 -1.83 -0.72 6.84
CA ALA A 118 -1.12 -1.47 5.82
C ALA A 118 -1.29 -2.99 6.04
N ASP A 119 -2.53 -3.43 6.19
CA ASP A 119 -2.94 -4.55 5.36
C ASP A 119 -3.06 -3.96 3.94
N TRP A 120 -1.93 -3.74 3.26
CA TRP A 120 -1.98 -3.88 1.80
C TRP A 120 -2.70 -5.18 1.58
N ALA A 121 -3.87 -5.14 0.96
CA ALA A 121 -4.79 -6.24 0.81
C ALA A 121 -4.09 -7.48 0.25
N ARG A 122 -3.35 -8.20 1.11
CA ARG A 122 -2.60 -9.41 0.77
C ARG A 122 -3.57 -10.51 0.41
N PHE A 123 -4.86 -10.30 0.66
CA PHE A 123 -5.96 -11.16 0.30
C PHE A 123 -7.15 -10.34 -0.24
N VAL A 124 -7.86 -10.95 -1.17
CA VAL A 124 -9.08 -10.47 -1.82
C VAL A 124 -10.24 -11.23 -1.20
N LYS A 125 -11.21 -10.51 -0.63
CA LYS A 125 -12.32 -11.10 0.15
C LYS A 125 -13.16 -12.14 -0.60
N GLU A 126 -13.21 -12.05 -1.93
CA GLU A 126 -13.96 -12.96 -2.80
C GLU A 126 -13.26 -14.30 -3.06
N LEU A 127 -11.99 -14.44 -2.65
CA LEU A 127 -11.18 -15.62 -2.90
C LEU A 127 -11.19 -16.59 -1.71
N LYS A 128 -10.88 -17.85 -2.03
CA LYS A 128 -10.52 -18.88 -1.07
C LYS A 128 -9.05 -19.23 -1.22
N TYR A 129 -8.43 -19.68 -0.14
CA TYR A 129 -6.98 -19.84 -0.04
C TYR A 129 -6.60 -21.24 0.46
N ALA A 130 -5.58 -21.83 -0.15
CA ALA A 130 -4.93 -23.05 0.33
C ALA A 130 -3.83 -22.71 1.36
N ASP A 131 -3.47 -23.68 2.20
CA ASP A 131 -2.33 -23.60 3.11
C ASP A 131 -0.99 -23.64 2.37
N SER A 132 -0.96 -24.09 1.12
CA SER A 132 0.18 -23.99 0.20
C SER A 132 0.26 -22.68 -0.59
N HIS A 133 -0.51 -21.66 -0.21
CA HIS A 133 -0.47 -20.30 -0.78
C HIS A 133 -0.97 -20.16 -2.24
N GLU A 134 -1.83 -21.04 -2.70
CA GLU A 134 -2.67 -20.81 -3.87
C GLU A 134 -4.02 -20.17 -3.50
N TRP A 135 -4.57 -19.40 -4.42
CA TRP A 135 -5.93 -18.87 -4.31
C TRP A 135 -6.84 -19.47 -5.37
N VAL A 136 -8.14 -19.52 -5.06
CA VAL A 136 -9.19 -19.89 -6.01
C VAL A 136 -10.37 -18.91 -5.94
N LYS A 137 -10.81 -18.46 -7.11
CA LYS A 137 -12.07 -17.73 -7.31
C LYS A 137 -13.13 -18.68 -7.86
N ILE A 138 -14.21 -18.89 -7.13
CA ILE A 138 -15.29 -19.81 -7.52
C ILE A 138 -16.49 -19.00 -8.04
N ASP A 139 -16.86 -19.25 -9.30
CA ASP A 139 -18.08 -18.73 -9.93
C ASP A 139 -18.93 -19.91 -10.45
N GLY A 140 -19.95 -20.28 -9.67
CA GLY A 140 -20.75 -21.48 -9.93
C GLY A 140 -19.91 -22.75 -9.85
N ASN A 141 -19.73 -23.43 -10.99
CA ASN A 141 -18.91 -24.64 -11.11
C ASN A 141 -17.51 -24.39 -11.69
N SER A 142 -17.19 -23.14 -12.03
CA SER A 142 -15.89 -22.75 -12.57
C SER A 142 -15.01 -22.16 -11.47
N ALA A 143 -13.77 -22.61 -11.40
CA ALA A 143 -12.76 -22.16 -10.44
C ALA A 143 -11.55 -21.58 -11.18
N THR A 144 -11.21 -20.32 -10.94
CA THR A 144 -9.96 -19.72 -11.43
C THR A 144 -8.90 -19.82 -10.35
N VAL A 145 -7.70 -20.30 -10.69
CA VAL A 145 -6.61 -20.60 -9.75
C VAL A 145 -5.39 -19.73 -10.06
N GLY A 146 -4.69 -19.29 -9.02
CA GLY A 146 -3.38 -18.63 -9.10
C GLY A 146 -2.61 -18.74 -7.79
N VAL A 147 -1.46 -18.07 -7.69
CA VAL A 147 -0.64 -17.99 -6.46
C VAL A 147 -0.83 -16.65 -5.77
N THR A 148 -0.69 -16.62 -4.44
CA THR A 148 -0.91 -15.40 -3.66
C THR A 148 0.24 -14.42 -3.78
N ASP A 149 -0.03 -13.17 -3.38
CA ASP A 149 1.01 -12.15 -3.22
C ASP A 149 2.09 -12.57 -2.20
N HIS A 150 1.67 -13.26 -1.13
CA HIS A 150 2.59 -13.83 -0.15
C HIS A 150 3.52 -14.86 -0.80
N ALA A 151 2.99 -15.81 -1.59
CA ALA A 151 3.80 -16.80 -2.30
C ALA A 151 4.83 -16.17 -3.24
N GLN A 152 4.40 -15.27 -4.14
CA GLN A 152 5.30 -14.66 -5.12
C GLN A 152 6.40 -13.82 -4.44
N SER A 153 6.09 -13.16 -3.31
CA SER A 153 7.08 -12.36 -2.58
C SER A 153 8.20 -13.23 -1.97
N HIS A 154 7.86 -14.44 -1.52
CA HIS A 154 8.82 -15.42 -1.01
C HIS A 154 9.67 -16.00 -2.15
N LEU A 155 9.04 -16.39 -3.26
CA LEU A 155 9.71 -16.88 -4.47
C LEU A 155 10.68 -15.84 -5.06
N GLY A 156 10.33 -14.55 -5.02
CA GLY A 156 11.07 -13.49 -5.71
C GLY A 156 10.74 -13.45 -7.20
N ASP A 157 11.66 -12.91 -8.02
CA ASP A 157 11.42 -12.71 -9.45
C ASP A 157 11.17 -14.03 -10.18
N VAL A 158 9.95 -14.21 -10.67
CA VAL A 158 9.51 -15.40 -11.41
C VAL A 158 10.01 -15.31 -12.84
N VAL A 159 10.67 -16.38 -13.30
CA VAL A 159 11.31 -16.45 -14.62
C VAL A 159 10.69 -17.52 -15.51
N TYR A 160 9.96 -18.48 -14.94
CA TYR A 160 9.27 -19.53 -15.70
C TYR A 160 8.07 -20.08 -14.92
N VAL A 161 7.02 -20.45 -15.64
CA VAL A 161 5.81 -21.08 -15.10
C VAL A 161 5.48 -22.30 -15.97
N GLU A 162 5.47 -23.49 -15.37
CA GLU A 162 4.99 -24.72 -15.98
C GLU A 162 3.47 -24.80 -15.84
N LEU A 163 2.78 -24.76 -16.98
CA LEU A 163 1.32 -24.79 -17.06
C LEU A 163 0.81 -26.21 -17.35
N PRO A 164 -0.36 -26.60 -16.82
CA PRO A 164 -0.97 -27.88 -17.17
C PRO A 164 -1.53 -27.87 -18.60
N GLU A 165 -1.89 -29.04 -19.13
CA GLU A 165 -2.61 -29.12 -20.40
C GLU A 165 -4.12 -28.88 -20.22
N VAL A 166 -4.73 -28.14 -21.15
CA VAL A 166 -6.20 -28.02 -21.20
C VAL A 166 -6.82 -29.42 -21.40
N GLY A 167 -7.75 -29.77 -20.52
CA GLY A 167 -8.40 -31.06 -20.48
C GLY A 167 -7.80 -32.06 -19.49
N ALA A 168 -6.63 -31.76 -18.91
CA ALA A 168 -6.05 -32.55 -17.83
C ALA A 168 -6.96 -32.57 -16.58
N SER A 169 -6.86 -33.64 -15.80
CA SER A 169 -7.54 -33.74 -14.51
C SER A 169 -6.61 -33.29 -13.39
N VAL A 170 -7.12 -32.47 -12.47
CA VAL A 170 -6.41 -31.99 -11.28
C VAL A 170 -7.12 -32.49 -10.03
N THR A 171 -6.36 -32.72 -8.96
CA THR A 171 -6.86 -33.21 -7.66
C THR A 171 -6.48 -32.23 -6.57
N GLN A 172 -7.40 -31.94 -5.64
CA GLN A 172 -7.12 -31.05 -4.52
C GLN A 172 -5.87 -31.49 -3.74
N GLY A 173 -4.94 -30.57 -3.52
CA GLY A 173 -3.68 -30.77 -2.81
C GLY A 173 -2.57 -31.48 -3.61
N ALA A 174 -2.82 -31.85 -4.87
CA ALA A 174 -1.81 -32.43 -5.74
C ALA A 174 -1.20 -31.39 -6.68
N ALA A 175 0.09 -31.53 -6.97
CA ALA A 175 0.80 -30.68 -7.92
C ALA A 175 0.23 -30.80 -9.33
N PHE A 176 0.07 -29.67 -10.03
CA PHE A 176 -0.35 -29.62 -11.44
C PHE A 176 0.63 -28.87 -12.34
N GLY A 177 1.59 -28.16 -11.75
CA GLY A 177 2.60 -27.35 -12.43
C GLY A 177 3.64 -26.88 -11.43
N ALA A 178 4.56 -26.02 -11.87
CA ALA A 178 5.66 -25.51 -11.06
C ALA A 178 6.00 -24.06 -11.45
N VAL A 179 6.56 -23.31 -10.51
CA VAL A 179 7.09 -21.96 -10.72
C VAL A 179 8.59 -21.99 -10.49
N GLU A 180 9.35 -21.45 -11.43
CA GLU A 180 10.78 -21.18 -11.24
C GLU A 180 11.01 -19.69 -11.08
N SER A 181 11.79 -19.36 -10.07
CA SER A 181 12.24 -18.01 -9.76
C SER A 181 13.77 -17.94 -9.78
N VAL A 182 14.30 -16.73 -9.63
CA VAL A 182 15.74 -16.54 -9.42
C VAL A 182 16.26 -17.16 -8.11
N LYS A 183 15.37 -17.56 -7.18
CA LYS A 183 15.74 -18.15 -5.89
C LYS A 183 15.56 -19.66 -5.84
N ALA A 184 14.46 -20.17 -6.36
CA ALA A 184 14.03 -21.56 -6.20
C ALA A 184 13.01 -21.99 -7.25
N THR A 185 12.82 -23.31 -7.36
CA THR A 185 11.71 -23.95 -8.07
C THR A 185 10.73 -24.49 -7.02
N SER A 186 9.44 -24.19 -7.17
CA SER A 186 8.36 -24.68 -6.29
C SER A 186 7.24 -25.28 -7.10
N ASP A 187 6.74 -26.43 -6.67
CA ASP A 187 5.51 -27.01 -7.22
C ASP A 187 4.30 -26.13 -6.85
N ILE A 188 3.27 -26.15 -7.69
CA ILE A 188 1.97 -25.49 -7.47
C ILE A 188 0.91 -26.57 -7.32
N ASN A 189 0.18 -26.52 -6.20
CA ASN A 189 -0.85 -27.49 -5.89
C ASN A 189 -2.24 -26.98 -6.29
N SER A 190 -3.10 -27.89 -6.75
CA SER A 190 -4.46 -27.49 -7.10
C SER A 190 -5.30 -27.32 -5.82
N PRO A 191 -5.97 -26.17 -5.60
CA PRO A 191 -6.84 -25.98 -4.45
C PRO A 191 -8.18 -26.72 -4.57
N VAL A 192 -8.52 -27.22 -5.76
CA VAL A 192 -9.76 -27.92 -6.07
C VAL A 192 -9.52 -29.11 -7.01
N SER A 193 -10.42 -30.09 -6.99
CA SER A 193 -10.44 -31.22 -7.91
C SER A 193 -11.34 -30.92 -9.11
N GLY A 194 -10.94 -31.36 -10.30
CA GLY A 194 -11.72 -31.11 -11.50
C GLY A 194 -10.95 -31.30 -12.80
N LYS A 195 -11.46 -30.69 -13.87
CA LYS A 195 -10.85 -30.72 -15.20
C LYS A 195 -10.41 -29.32 -15.63
N VAL A 196 -9.18 -29.20 -16.12
CA VAL A 196 -8.66 -27.93 -16.66
C VAL A 196 -9.44 -27.58 -17.92
N THR A 197 -10.00 -26.37 -17.95
CA THR A 197 -10.80 -25.83 -19.07
C THR A 197 -10.06 -24.74 -19.84
N GLU A 198 -9.16 -24.03 -19.18
CA GLU A 198 -8.40 -22.91 -19.73
C GLU A 198 -7.08 -22.76 -18.97
N VAL A 199 -6.04 -22.29 -19.65
CA VAL A 199 -4.74 -21.95 -19.05
C VAL A 199 -4.29 -20.59 -19.55
N ASN A 200 -3.54 -19.87 -18.73
CA ASN A 200 -3.03 -18.55 -19.09
C ASN A 200 -1.72 -18.67 -19.89
N GLU A 201 -1.83 -18.83 -21.20
CA GLU A 201 -0.68 -18.93 -22.09
C GLU A 201 0.23 -17.68 -22.07
N GLU A 202 -0.26 -16.54 -21.58
CA GLU A 202 0.55 -15.32 -21.45
C GLU A 202 1.70 -15.50 -20.45
N LEU A 203 1.54 -16.34 -19.43
CA LEU A 203 2.58 -16.63 -18.43
C LEU A 203 3.83 -17.29 -19.04
N SER A 204 3.72 -17.97 -20.19
CA SER A 204 4.88 -18.51 -20.90
C SER A 204 5.76 -17.41 -21.52
N ASN A 205 5.17 -16.27 -21.89
CA ASN A 205 5.88 -15.14 -22.47
C ASN A 205 6.20 -14.04 -21.44
N SER A 206 5.36 -13.90 -20.41
CA SER A 206 5.43 -12.85 -19.40
C SER A 206 5.25 -13.44 -17.99
N PRO A 207 6.19 -14.27 -17.50
CA PRO A 207 6.11 -14.90 -16.18
C PRO A 207 6.04 -13.89 -15.02
N ALA A 208 6.60 -12.68 -15.21
CA ALA A 208 6.55 -11.58 -14.25
C ALA A 208 5.13 -11.06 -13.93
N LEU A 209 4.09 -11.47 -14.69
CA LEU A 209 2.69 -11.21 -14.32
C LEU A 209 2.32 -11.88 -12.99
N MET A 210 2.95 -13.00 -12.66
CA MET A 210 2.78 -13.66 -11.35
C MET A 210 3.28 -12.79 -10.19
N ASN A 211 4.35 -12.00 -10.40
CA ASN A 211 4.82 -11.05 -9.40
C ASN A 211 3.99 -9.76 -9.37
N SER A 212 3.67 -9.21 -10.55
CA SER A 212 3.08 -7.86 -10.67
C SER A 212 1.55 -7.82 -10.56
N SER A 213 0.87 -8.93 -10.87
CA SER A 213 -0.59 -9.02 -10.89
C SER A 213 -1.07 -10.41 -10.39
N PRO A 214 -0.65 -10.89 -9.21
CA PRO A 214 -0.90 -12.27 -8.74
C PRO A 214 -2.39 -12.64 -8.65
N TYR A 215 -3.26 -11.65 -8.37
CA TYR A 215 -4.71 -11.82 -8.27
C TYR A 215 -5.48 -11.37 -9.52
N GLY A 216 -4.78 -10.83 -10.52
CA GLY A 216 -5.34 -10.31 -11.76
C GLY A 216 -4.85 -11.11 -12.96
N ASP A 217 -3.94 -10.53 -13.72
CA ASP A 217 -3.42 -11.09 -14.97
C ASP A 217 -2.48 -12.30 -14.74
N GLY A 218 -2.07 -12.55 -13.49
CA GLY A 218 -1.24 -13.69 -13.07
C GLY A 218 -2.01 -14.97 -12.75
N TRP A 219 -3.29 -15.09 -13.10
CA TRP A 219 -4.04 -16.35 -12.98
C TRP A 219 -3.38 -17.45 -13.84
N ILE A 220 -3.48 -18.71 -13.41
CA ILE A 220 -2.73 -19.83 -14.01
C ILE A 220 -3.63 -20.73 -14.84
N MET A 221 -4.74 -21.18 -14.24
CA MET A 221 -5.69 -22.09 -14.89
C MET A 221 -7.12 -21.85 -14.44
N LYS A 222 -8.08 -22.28 -15.26
CA LYS A 222 -9.49 -22.43 -14.89
C LYS A 222 -9.88 -23.90 -14.87
N VAL A 223 -10.57 -24.30 -13.83
CA VAL A 223 -10.98 -25.67 -13.56
C VAL A 223 -12.50 -25.75 -13.51
N GLU A 224 -13.07 -26.71 -14.23
CA GLU A 224 -14.44 -27.16 -13.98
C GLU A 224 -14.43 -28.11 -12.79
N MET A 225 -15.02 -27.68 -11.68
CA MET A 225 -14.95 -28.40 -10.41
C MET A 225 -15.73 -29.72 -10.48
N SER A 226 -15.16 -30.79 -9.92
CA SER A 226 -15.84 -32.08 -9.76
C SER A 226 -16.55 -32.24 -8.41
N SER A 227 -16.21 -31.40 -7.43
CA SER A 227 -16.73 -31.43 -6.06
C SER A 227 -16.80 -30.02 -5.49
N ALA A 228 -17.99 -29.59 -5.07
CA ALA A 228 -18.17 -28.31 -4.36
C ALA A 228 -17.68 -28.37 -2.90
N ASP A 229 -17.48 -29.58 -2.35
CA ASP A 229 -17.03 -29.77 -0.97
C ASP A 229 -15.56 -29.36 -0.77
N ASP A 230 -14.77 -29.34 -1.85
CA ASP A 230 -13.37 -28.94 -1.83
C ASP A 230 -13.20 -27.52 -1.25
N ALA A 231 -14.17 -26.63 -1.52
CA ALA A 231 -14.19 -25.27 -1.00
C ALA A 231 -14.32 -25.17 0.54
N LYS A 232 -14.80 -26.22 1.21
CA LYS A 232 -14.94 -26.26 2.68
C LYS A 232 -13.59 -26.43 3.40
N HIS A 233 -12.60 -26.97 2.71
CA HIS A 233 -11.26 -27.19 3.25
C HIS A 233 -10.36 -25.95 3.10
N LEU A 234 -10.76 -24.99 2.28
CA LEU A 234 -10.02 -23.77 2.02
C LEU A 234 -10.32 -22.67 3.05
N MET A 235 -9.36 -21.78 3.22
CA MET A 235 -9.45 -20.61 4.09
C MET A 235 -10.15 -19.46 3.38
N ASP A 236 -10.84 -18.61 4.15
CA ASP A 236 -11.19 -17.26 3.69
C ASP A 236 -10.00 -16.32 3.91
N GLY A 237 -10.13 -15.08 3.41
CA GLY A 237 -9.06 -14.08 3.51
C GLY A 237 -8.63 -13.78 4.95
N ASP A 238 -9.59 -13.65 5.88
CA ASP A 238 -9.29 -13.33 7.28
C ASP A 238 -8.51 -14.47 7.96
N ARG A 239 -8.87 -15.72 7.68
CA ARG A 239 -8.15 -16.89 8.20
C ARG A 239 -6.78 -17.06 7.54
N TYR A 240 -6.67 -16.81 6.24
CA TYR A 240 -5.41 -16.87 5.52
C TYR A 240 -4.41 -15.81 6.00
N SER A 241 -4.87 -14.59 6.30
CA SER A 241 -4.01 -13.53 6.85
C SER A 241 -3.32 -13.99 8.14
N LYS A 242 -4.10 -14.50 9.07
CA LYS A 242 -3.58 -15.01 10.35
C LYS A 242 -2.62 -16.18 10.14
N PHE A 243 -2.93 -17.06 9.20
CA PHE A 243 -2.05 -18.16 8.84
C PHE A 243 -0.67 -17.66 8.35
N CYS A 244 -0.64 -16.69 7.43
CA CYS A 244 0.62 -16.10 6.96
C CYS A 244 1.39 -15.38 8.08
N GLU A 245 0.70 -14.64 8.96
CA GLU A 245 1.35 -13.97 10.11
C GLU A 245 1.99 -14.98 11.07
N GLU A 246 1.31 -16.08 11.36
CA GLU A 246 1.83 -17.16 12.20
C GLU A 246 3.02 -17.86 11.54
N GLU A 247 2.99 -18.07 10.23
CA GLU A 247 4.09 -18.69 9.49
C GLU A 247 5.32 -17.79 9.40
N ASP A 248 5.13 -16.50 9.07
CA ASP A 248 6.19 -15.49 9.01
C ASP A 248 6.85 -15.29 10.39
N ALA A 249 6.07 -15.37 11.49
CA ALA A 249 6.58 -15.24 12.85
C ALA A 249 7.42 -16.45 13.32
N ASN A 250 7.27 -17.60 12.66
CA ASN A 250 7.96 -18.85 13.00
C ASN A 250 9.27 -19.06 12.22
N HIS A 251 9.62 -18.17 11.29
CA HIS A 251 10.83 -18.20 10.46
C HIS A 251 11.78 -17.03 10.78
#